data_AF-A0A4P6U0F9-F1
#
_entry.id   AF-A0A4P6U0F9-F1
#
_cell.length_a   1.000
_cell.length_b   1.000
_cell.length_c   1.000
_cell.angle_alpha   90.00
_cell.angle_beta   90.00
_cell.angle_gamma   90.00
#
_symmetry.space_group_name_H-M   'P 1'
#
loop_
_entity.id
_entity.type
_entity.pdbx_description
1 polymer ?
#
loop_
_entity_poly.entity_id
_entity_poly.type
_entity_poly.pdbx_seq_one_letter_code
_entity_poly.pdbx_strand_id
1 'polypeptide(L)'
;MLHVKQNCAPQFAEIEVDFEPAAEGFVFEVARGLAVDYEPAEDLPRFFAAAARGIEERLRSPEHGVVVAARVVLRRARADTFGSHELAFRIAGHLAAREAMERA
;
A
#
# COMPACT_ATOMS: atom_id res chain seq x y z
N MET A 1 2.36 19.88 34.69
CA MET A 1 1.16 19.79 33.84
C MET A 1 1.59 19.24 32.49
N LEU A 2 1.25 17.98 32.21
CA LEU A 2 1.61 17.33 30.94
C LEU A 2 0.54 17.70 29.91
N HIS A 3 0.93 18.44 28.86
CA HIS A 3 0.06 18.76 27.75
C HIS A 3 0.33 17.75 26.63
N VAL A 4 -0.65 16.88 26.34
CA VAL A 4 -0.60 15.96 25.19
C VAL A 4 -1.62 16.44 24.16
N LYS A 5 -1.14 16.80 22.97
CA LYS A 5 -2.00 17.11 21.83
C LYS A 5 -2.17 15.84 20.99
N GLN A 6 -3.36 15.25 21.02
CA GLN A 6 -3.74 14.21 20.06
C GLN A 6 -4.40 14.88 18.86
N ASN A 7 -3.71 14.91 17.72
CA ASN A 7 -4.33 15.19 16.45
C ASN A 7 -4.50 13.86 15.72
N CYS A 8 -5.75 13.45 15.46
CA CYS A 8 -6.02 12.46 14.43
C CYS A 8 -5.59 13.07 13.10
N ALA A 9 -4.33 12.87 12.71
CA ALA A 9 -3.85 13.30 11.41
C ALA A 9 -4.70 12.59 10.35
N PRO A 10 -5.20 13.31 9.34
CA PRO A 10 -5.95 12.67 8.27
C PRO A 10 -5.08 11.57 7.64
N GLN A 11 -5.72 10.45 7.31
CA GLN A 11 -5.09 9.34 6.62
C GLN A 11 -5.63 9.35 5.19
N PHE A 12 -4.79 9.68 4.21
CA PHE A 12 -5.17 9.66 2.81
C PHE A 12 -4.15 8.89 1.97
N ALA A 13 -4.63 7.85 1.30
CA ALA A 13 -3.93 7.14 0.24
C ALA A 13 -4.97 6.40 -0.61
N GLU A 14 -4.92 6.59 -1.92
CA GLU A 14 -5.69 5.80 -2.88
C GLU A 14 -4.70 5.05 -3.76
N ILE A 15 -4.87 3.73 -3.87
CA ILE A 15 -4.06 2.89 -4.75
C ILE A 15 -4.97 1.94 -5.53
N GLU A 16 -4.55 1.61 -6.74
CA GLU A 16 -5.13 0.53 -7.54
C GLU A 16 -3.99 -0.42 -7.91
N VAL A 17 -4.16 -1.70 -7.62
CA VAL A 17 -3.14 -2.72 -7.86
C VAL A 17 -3.76 -3.94 -8.52
N ASP A 18 -3.01 -4.55 -9.44
CA ASP A 18 -3.33 -5.87 -9.98
C ASP A 18 -2.58 -6.94 -9.18
N PHE A 19 -3.26 -8.02 -8.83
CA PHE A 19 -2.65 -9.21 -8.23
C PHE A 19 -2.57 -10.33 -9.26
N GLU A 20 -1.35 -10.82 -9.51
CA GLU A 20 -1.07 -11.97 -10.35
C GLU A 20 -0.40 -13.07 -9.51
N PRO A 21 -0.72 -14.36 -9.73
CA PRO A 21 0.02 -15.45 -9.10
C PRO A 21 1.51 -15.40 -9.48
N ALA A 22 2.40 -15.60 -8.51
CA ALA A 22 3.83 -15.75 -8.75
C ALA A 22 4.29 -17.17 -8.42
N ALA A 23 5.39 -17.60 -9.05
CA ALA A 23 5.99 -18.91 -8.76
C ALA A 23 6.55 -18.99 -7.34
N GLU A 24 7.13 -17.88 -6.84
CA GLU A 24 7.69 -17.81 -5.49
C GLU A 24 7.66 -16.37 -4.97
N GLY A 25 7.43 -16.23 -3.66
CA GLY A 25 7.64 -14.98 -2.93
C GLY A 25 6.67 -13.86 -3.30
N PHE A 26 7.07 -12.64 -2.95
CA PHE A 26 6.31 -11.42 -3.19
C PHE A 26 7.14 -10.48 -4.06
N VAL A 27 6.56 -10.01 -5.16
CA VAL A 27 7.17 -9.03 -6.06
C VAL A 27 6.23 -7.85 -6.21
N PHE A 28 6.74 -6.64 -6.01
CA PHE A 28 5.98 -5.40 -6.19
C PHE A 28 6.59 -4.58 -7.33
N GLU A 29 5.77 -4.21 -8.29
CA GLU A 29 6.16 -3.41 -9.46
C GLU A 29 5.30 -2.16 -9.57
N VAL A 30 5.88 -1.10 -10.12
CA VAL A 30 5.16 0.11 -10.49
C VAL A 30 4.92 0.09 -11.99
N ALA A 31 3.67 0.22 -12.43
CA ALA A 31 3.34 0.20 -13.85
C ALA A 31 4.09 1.32 -14.59
N ARG A 32 4.58 0.99 -15.81
CA ARG A 32 5.19 1.99 -16.68
C ARG A 32 4.17 3.06 -17.03
N GLY A 33 4.55 4.33 -16.86
CA GLY A 33 3.65 5.45 -17.12
C GLY A 33 2.56 5.64 -16.06
N LEU A 34 2.76 5.11 -14.84
CA LEU A 34 1.91 5.43 -13.69
C LEU A 34 1.79 6.95 -13.55
N ALA A 35 0.57 7.47 -13.77
CA ALA A 35 0.25 8.86 -13.50
C ALA A 35 -0.15 9.01 -12.03
N VAL A 36 0.56 9.88 -11.30
CA VAL A 36 0.23 10.23 -9.93
C VAL A 36 0.05 11.73 -9.86
N ASP A 37 -1.16 12.14 -9.49
CA ASP A 37 -1.50 13.55 -9.29
C ASP A 37 -1.10 13.96 -7.87
N TYR A 38 0.21 14.24 -7.69
CA TYR A 38 0.81 14.64 -6.41
C TYR A 38 2.15 15.36 -6.64
N GLU A 39 2.30 16.54 -6.04
CA GLU A 39 3.61 17.17 -5.80
C GLU A 39 3.78 17.26 -4.28
N PRO A 40 4.81 16.66 -3.65
CA PRO A 40 6.18 16.46 -4.15
C PRO A 40 6.49 15.02 -4.62
N ALA A 41 7.02 14.89 -5.84
CA ALA A 41 7.29 13.59 -6.44
C ALA A 41 8.35 12.75 -5.70
N GLU A 42 9.25 13.38 -4.94
CA GLU A 42 10.29 12.70 -4.15
C GLU A 42 9.74 11.76 -3.06
N ASP A 43 8.49 11.96 -2.65
CA ASP A 43 7.85 11.15 -1.61
C ASP A 43 7.19 9.89 -2.16
N LEU A 44 6.94 9.85 -3.46
CA LEU A 44 6.22 8.74 -4.08
C LEU A 44 6.95 7.41 -3.91
N PRO A 45 8.28 7.30 -4.07
CA PRO A 45 8.99 6.05 -3.82
C PRO A 45 8.80 5.52 -2.39
N ARG A 46 8.83 6.39 -1.36
CA ARG A 46 8.62 5.97 0.04
C ARG A 46 7.19 5.53 0.30
N PHE A 47 6.22 6.21 -0.30
CA PHE A 47 4.81 5.83 -0.21
C PHE A 47 4.53 4.48 -0.88
N PHE A 48 5.08 4.24 -2.07
CA PHE A 48 4.90 2.96 -2.77
C PHE A 48 5.58 1.81 -2.03
N ALA A 49 6.77 2.02 -1.48
CA ALA A 49 7.42 1.03 -0.63
C ALA A 49 6.58 0.70 0.62
N ALA A 50 5.95 1.71 1.22
CA ALA A 50 5.06 1.50 2.36
C ALA A 50 3.80 0.69 1.97
N ALA A 51 3.20 0.97 0.81
CA ALA A 51 2.09 0.18 0.27
C ALA A 51 2.49 -1.27 0.00
N ALA A 52 3.64 -1.49 -0.65
CA ALA A 52 4.18 -2.83 -0.90
C ALA A 52 4.36 -3.62 0.40
N ARG A 53 4.91 -2.97 1.44
CA ARG A 53 5.06 -3.57 2.77
C ARG A 53 3.71 -3.94 3.39
N GLY A 54 2.71 -3.07 3.30
CA GLY A 54 1.36 -3.35 3.80
C GLY A 54 0.71 -4.56 3.13
N ILE A 55 0.91 -4.69 1.81
CA ILE A 55 0.46 -5.84 1.02
C ILE A 55 1.18 -7.12 1.50
N GLU A 56 2.51 -7.10 1.52
CA GLU A 56 3.33 -8.26 1.90
C GLU A 56 3.01 -8.76 3.31
N GLU A 57 2.86 -7.85 4.27
CA GLU A 57 2.48 -8.18 5.65
C GLU A 57 1.12 -8.87 5.70
N ARG A 58 0.15 -8.42 4.89
CA ARG A 58 -1.17 -9.06 4.84
C ARG A 58 -1.10 -10.44 4.18
N LEU A 59 -0.43 -10.57 3.04
CA LEU A 59 -0.27 -11.85 2.32
C LEU A 59 0.51 -12.90 3.14
N ARG A 60 1.41 -12.47 4.02
CA ARG A 60 2.17 -13.35 4.91
C ARG A 60 1.53 -13.55 6.29
N SER A 61 0.37 -12.95 6.55
CA SER A 61 -0.27 -13.10 7.86
C SER A 61 -0.57 -14.57 8.12
N PRO A 62 -0.15 -15.12 9.28
CA PRO A 62 -0.37 -16.53 9.62
C PRO A 62 -1.85 -16.90 9.76
N GLU A 63 -2.74 -15.91 9.88
CA GLU A 63 -4.19 -16.09 9.93
C GLU A 63 -4.74 -16.80 8.69
N HIS A 64 -4.09 -16.68 7.53
CA HIS A 64 -4.53 -17.33 6.30
C HIS A 64 -4.14 -18.81 6.22
N GLY A 65 -3.23 -19.28 7.10
CA GLY A 65 -2.71 -20.65 7.09
C GLY A 65 -1.85 -21.01 5.86
N VAL A 66 -1.71 -20.10 4.88
CA VAL A 66 -0.90 -20.27 3.67
C VAL A 66 -0.12 -18.99 3.36
N VAL A 67 1.09 -19.14 2.83
CA VAL A 67 1.86 -18.01 2.27
C VAL A 67 1.48 -17.86 0.80
N VAL A 68 0.94 -16.70 0.44
CA VAL A 68 0.54 -16.40 -0.94
C VAL A 68 1.74 -15.86 -1.71
N ALA A 69 2.15 -16.57 -2.77
CA ALA A 69 3.13 -16.07 -3.73
C ALA A 69 2.42 -15.19 -4.77
N ALA A 70 2.78 -13.90 -4.83
CA ALA A 70 2.09 -12.93 -5.67
C ALA A 70 3.03 -11.91 -6.29
N ARG A 71 2.74 -11.56 -7.54
CA ARG A 71 3.25 -10.39 -8.24
C ARG A 71 2.17 -9.32 -8.19
N VAL A 72 2.51 -8.13 -7.71
CA VAL A 72 1.58 -7.03 -7.53
C VAL A 72 2.05 -5.83 -8.33
N VAL A 73 1.19 -5.30 -9.19
CA VAL A 73 1.51 -4.17 -10.07
C VAL A 73 0.67 -2.96 -9.69
N LEU A 74 1.31 -1.88 -9.26
CA LEU A 74 0.66 -0.60 -8.96
C LEU A 74 0.26 0.10 -10.27
N ARG A 75 -1.04 0.26 -10.49
CA ARG A 75 -1.66 0.84 -11.70
C ARG A 75 -2.06 2.29 -11.53
N ARG A 76 -2.45 2.67 -10.31
CA ARG A 76 -2.85 4.04 -9.96
C ARG A 76 -2.42 4.32 -8.54
N ALA A 77 -2.01 5.57 -8.29
CA ALA A 77 -1.87 6.08 -6.93
C ALA A 77 -2.33 7.54 -6.88
N ARG A 78 -2.88 7.94 -5.74
CA ARG A 78 -3.18 9.33 -5.42
C ARG A 78 -2.72 9.63 -4.00
N ALA A 79 -2.13 10.81 -3.83
CA ALA A 79 -1.71 11.35 -2.56
C ALA A 79 -2.15 12.81 -2.44
N ASP A 80 -2.15 13.33 -1.22
CA ASP A 80 -2.31 14.76 -0.95
C ASP A 80 -1.33 15.21 0.14
N THR A 81 -1.01 16.50 0.17
CA THR A 81 0.03 17.05 1.05
C THR A 81 -0.33 17.05 2.53
N PHE A 82 -1.59 16.78 2.89
CA PHE A 82 -2.10 16.94 4.25
C PHE A 82 -2.32 15.61 4.97
N GLY A 83 -2.78 14.59 4.26
CA GLY A 83 -3.13 13.28 4.78
C GLY A 83 -2.27 12.13 4.28
N SER A 84 -1.46 12.33 3.22
CA SER A 84 -0.59 11.25 2.73
C SER A 84 0.73 11.17 3.46
N HIS A 85 1.01 9.97 3.94
CA HIS A 85 2.28 9.59 4.54
C HIS A 85 2.44 8.07 4.48
N GLU A 86 3.61 7.55 4.85
CA GLU A 86 3.95 6.12 4.75
C GLU A 86 2.92 5.21 5.44
N LEU A 87 2.48 5.56 6.66
CA LEU A 87 1.45 4.78 7.35
C LEU A 87 0.11 4.73 6.57
N ALA A 88 -0.34 5.82 5.95
CA ALA A 88 -1.57 5.82 5.16
C ALA A 88 -1.45 4.87 3.95
N PHE A 89 -0.31 4.91 3.25
CA PHE A 89 -0.05 4.00 2.13
C PHE A 89 0.12 2.53 2.56
N ARG A 90 0.74 2.27 3.72
CA ARG A 90 0.82 0.92 4.29
C ARG A 90 -0.56 0.36 4.62
N ILE A 91 -1.44 1.18 5.20
CA ILE A 91 -2.83 0.80 5.47
C ILE A 91 -3.55 0.51 4.16
N ALA A 92 -3.42 1.38 3.14
CA ALA A 92 -4.04 1.16 1.83
C ALA A 92 -3.57 -0.16 1.19
N GLY A 93 -2.27 -0.46 1.24
CA GLY A 93 -1.72 -1.74 0.78
C GLY A 93 -2.29 -2.96 1.51
N HIS A 94 -2.40 -2.88 2.83
CA HIS A 94 -3.00 -3.94 3.64
C HIS A 94 -4.48 -4.19 3.26
N LEU A 95 -5.24 -3.12 3.05
CA LEU A 95 -6.65 -3.20 2.65
C LEU A 95 -6.80 -3.79 1.25
N ALA A 96 -5.97 -3.38 0.28
CA ALA A 96 -5.99 -3.92 -1.07
C ALA A 96 -5.73 -5.43 -1.09
N ALA A 97 -4.74 -5.90 -0.32
CA ALA A 97 -4.45 -7.33 -0.18
C ALA A 97 -5.60 -8.09 0.48
N ARG A 98 -6.22 -7.52 1.52
CA ARG A 98 -7.39 -8.13 2.17
C ARG A 98 -8.55 -8.29 1.19
N GLU A 99 -8.90 -7.24 0.47
CA GLU A 99 -9.98 -7.26 -0.52
C GLU A 99 -9.71 -8.26 -1.65
N ALA A 100 -8.46 -8.36 -2.13
CA ALA A 100 -8.08 -9.33 -3.14
C ALA A 100 -8.28 -10.79 -2.65
N MET A 101 -7.94 -11.09 -1.41
CA MET A 101 -8.14 -12.43 -0.82
C MET A 101 -9.60 -12.75 -0.53
N GLU A 102 -10.43 -11.74 -0.24
CA GLU A 102 -11.88 -11.93 -0.06
C GLU A 102 -12.61 -12.20 -1.39
N ARG A 103 -12.00 -11.83 -2.52
CA ARG A 103 -12.56 -12.01 -3.87
C ARG A 103 -11.99 -13.22 -4.63
N ALA A 104 -10.96 -13.86 -4.09
CA ALA A 104 -10.29 -15.03 -4.67
C ALA A 104 -11.06 -16.33 -4.36
#